data_AF-A0A5H1ZRV4-F1
#
_entry.id   AF-A0A5H1ZRV4-F1
#
_cell.length_a   1.000
_cell.length_b   1.000
_cell.length_c   1.000
_cell.angle_alpha   90.00
_cell.angle_beta   90.00
_cell.angle_gamma   90.00
#
_symmetry.space_group_name_H-M   'P 1'
#
loop_
_entity.id
_entity.type
_entity.pdbx_description
1 polymer ?
#
loop_
_entity_poly.entity_id
_entity_poly.type
_entity_poly.pdbx_seq_one_letter_code
_entity_poly.pdbx_strand_id
1 'polypeptide(L)'
;MEIHPSLVVEPSYPDLIIHAGEVTLGEKDRNKMDSKKKRLEKARITEAACALLNSGGGVIVMQMSNKSEHPVEMGLDLETSLRELIPSS
;
A
#
# COMPACT_ATOMS: atom_id res chain seq x y z
N MET A 1 3.91 42.16 -16.81
CA MET A 1 3.37 40.98 -16.09
C MET A 1 4.57 40.32 -15.45
N GLU A 2 4.82 40.59 -14.18
CA GLU A 2 5.97 40.02 -13.49
C GLU A 2 5.69 38.54 -13.24
N ILE A 3 6.53 37.68 -13.82
CA ILE A 3 6.46 36.24 -13.60
C ILE A 3 7.18 36.00 -12.28
N HIS A 4 6.42 35.90 -11.19
CA HIS A 4 6.97 35.39 -9.94
C HIS A 4 7.41 33.94 -10.19
N PRO A 5 8.70 33.60 -9.98
CA PRO A 5 9.14 32.22 -10.08
C PRO A 5 8.33 31.40 -9.06
N SER A 6 7.73 30.30 -9.52
CA SER A 6 6.96 29.40 -8.66
C SER A 6 7.87 28.90 -7.54
N LEU A 7 7.60 29.31 -6.30
CA LEU A 7 8.25 28.74 -5.13
C LEU A 7 7.76 27.29 -5.00
N VAL A 8 8.66 26.33 -5.19
CA VAL A 8 8.37 24.90 -5.02
C VAL A 8 8.92 24.47 -3.67
N VAL A 9 8.05 23.89 -2.84
CA VAL A 9 8.43 23.24 -1.59
C VAL A 9 8.51 21.74 -1.86
N GLU A 10 9.71 21.18 -1.75
CA GLU A 10 9.90 19.73 -1.80
C GLU A 10 9.94 19.18 -0.38
N PRO A 11 8.94 18.38 0.04
CA PRO A 11 8.97 17.74 1.34
C PRO A 11 10.05 16.66 1.37
N SER A 12 10.80 16.60 2.47
CA SER A 12 11.87 15.59 2.66
C SER A 12 11.33 14.18 2.93
N TYR A 13 10.01 14.04 3.09
CA TYR A 13 9.30 12.83 3.51
C TYR A 13 7.90 12.78 2.86
N PRO A 14 7.22 11.62 2.82
CA PRO A 14 5.86 11.55 2.31
C PRO A 14 4.93 12.42 3.18
N ASP A 15 4.13 13.27 2.55
CA ASP A 15 3.16 14.12 3.25
C ASP A 15 2.08 13.30 3.97
N LEU A 16 1.82 12.07 3.50
CA LEU A 16 0.82 11.16 4.07
C LEU A 16 1.39 9.75 4.26
N ILE A 17 1.37 9.28 5.50
CA ILE A 17 1.80 7.93 5.90
C ILE A 17 0.62 7.21 6.57
N ILE A 18 0.26 6.03 6.06
CA ILE A 18 -0.74 5.16 6.68
C ILE A 18 -0.06 3.92 7.24
N HIS A 19 -0.19 3.70 8.54
CA HIS A 19 0.32 2.49 9.20
C HIS A 19 -0.73 1.37 9.14
N ALA A 20 -0.45 0.33 8.36
CA ALA A 20 -1.35 -0.82 8.20
C ALA A 20 -1.12 -1.93 9.23
N GLY A 21 -0.15 -1.78 10.14
CA GLY A 21 0.18 -2.78 11.16
C GLY A 21 0.81 -4.03 10.57
N GLU A 22 0.56 -5.19 11.21
CA GLU A 22 1.05 -6.48 10.73
C GLU A 22 0.27 -6.99 9.52
N VAL A 23 1.01 -7.46 8.51
CA VAL A 23 0.49 -8.04 7.26
C VAL A 23 1.32 -9.26 6.88
N THR A 24 0.69 -10.31 6.35
CA THR A 24 1.39 -11.45 5.75
C THR A 24 1.63 -11.15 4.26
N LEU A 25 2.90 -11.20 3.83
CA LEU A 25 3.30 -10.97 2.44
C LEU A 25 3.84 -12.24 1.77
N GLY A 26 3.78 -12.28 0.44
CA GLY A 26 4.21 -13.39 -0.40
C GLY A 26 3.09 -14.41 -0.66
N GLU A 27 2.94 -14.81 -1.92
CA GLU A 27 1.83 -15.66 -2.38
C GLU A 27 1.78 -17.02 -1.65
N LYS A 28 2.95 -17.62 -1.41
CA LYS A 28 3.06 -18.91 -0.71
C LYS A 28 2.51 -18.85 0.72
N ASP A 29 2.79 -17.78 1.45
CA ASP A 29 2.35 -17.63 2.83
C ASP A 29 0.89 -17.16 2.89
N ARG A 30 0.50 -16.25 1.98
CA ARG A 30 -0.90 -15.82 1.83
C ARG A 30 -1.85 -16.92 1.38
N ASN A 31 -1.37 -17.98 0.73
CA ASN A 31 -2.21 -19.14 0.41
C ASN A 31 -2.36 -20.14 1.56
N LYS A 32 -1.45 -20.11 2.54
CA LYS A 32 -1.49 -21.00 3.71
C LYS A 32 -2.11 -20.36 4.94
N MET A 33 -2.27 -19.04 4.95
CA MET A 33 -2.84 -18.31 6.09
C MET A 33 -4.35 -18.51 6.24
N ASP A 34 -4.87 -18.21 7.43
CA ASP A 34 -6.30 -18.21 7.69
C ASP A 34 -7.08 -17.29 6.73
N SER A 35 -8.18 -17.80 6.18
CA SER A 35 -8.97 -17.10 5.15
C SER A 35 -9.63 -15.81 5.66
N LYS A 36 -10.01 -15.75 6.95
CA LYS A 36 -10.58 -14.55 7.55
C LYS A 36 -9.50 -13.49 7.74
N LYS A 37 -8.33 -13.88 8.24
CA LYS A 37 -7.15 -13.01 8.32
C LYS A 37 -6.74 -12.48 6.94
N LYS A 38 -6.70 -13.35 5.92
CA LYS A 38 -6.38 -13.00 4.52
C LYS A 38 -7.28 -11.87 3.99
N ARG A 39 -8.60 -11.98 4.22
CA ARG A 39 -9.60 -10.98 3.81
C ARG A 39 -9.46 -9.66 4.56
N LEU A 40 -9.22 -9.71 5.88
CA LEU A 40 -9.06 -8.51 6.71
C LEU A 40 -7.80 -7.72 6.35
N GLU A 41 -6.68 -8.40 6.12
CA GLU A 41 -5.45 -7.76 5.66
C GLU A 41 -5.63 -7.15 4.27
N LYS A 42 -6.25 -7.89 3.34
CA LYS A 42 -6.55 -7.37 2.00
C LYS A 42 -7.39 -6.09 2.08
N ALA A 43 -8.53 -6.14 2.75
CA ALA A 43 -9.45 -5.00 2.86
C ALA A 43 -8.76 -3.75 3.42
N ARG A 44 -7.96 -3.92 4.49
CA ARG A 44 -7.22 -2.83 5.12
C ARG A 44 -6.17 -2.20 4.19
N ILE A 45 -5.43 -3.01 3.42
CA ILE A 45 -4.46 -2.51 2.44
C ILE A 45 -5.16 -1.82 1.27
N THR A 46 -6.24 -2.40 0.75
CA THR A 46 -7.05 -1.81 -0.32
C THR A 46 -7.66 -0.48 0.11
N GLU A 47 -8.19 -0.38 1.33
CA GLU A 47 -8.74 0.84 1.90
C GLU A 47 -7.68 1.94 2.03
N ALA A 48 -6.51 1.61 2.59
CA ALA A 48 -5.40 2.54 2.71
C ALA A 48 -4.93 3.04 1.34
N ALA A 49 -4.78 2.14 0.36
CA ALA A 49 -4.38 2.53 -1.00
C ALA A 49 -5.41 3.43 -1.68
N CYS A 50 -6.71 3.10 -1.54
CA CYS A 50 -7.80 3.93 -2.06
C CYS A 50 -7.79 5.33 -1.42
N ALA A 51 -7.57 5.42 -0.10
CA ALA A 51 -7.46 6.69 0.60
C ALA A 51 -6.30 7.54 0.04
N LEU A 52 -5.12 6.94 -0.18
CA LEU A 52 -3.97 7.64 -0.74
C LEU A 52 -4.21 8.10 -2.18
N LEU A 53 -4.76 7.24 -3.04
CA LEU A 53 -5.09 7.59 -4.43
C LEU A 53 -6.02 8.80 -4.51
N ASN A 54 -6.98 8.90 -3.59
CA ASN A 54 -7.95 9.99 -3.54
C ASN A 54 -7.49 11.22 -2.72
N SER A 55 -6.28 11.19 -2.15
CA SER A 55 -5.75 12.26 -1.28
C SER A 55 -4.41 12.82 -1.76
N GLY A 56 -4.04 12.61 -3.02
CA GLY A 56 -2.79 13.14 -3.60
C GLY A 56 -1.56 12.24 -3.43
N GLY A 57 -1.74 10.99 -2.98
CA GLY A 57 -0.69 9.99 -2.83
C GLY A 57 -0.17 9.84 -1.40
N GLY A 58 0.86 9.00 -1.21
CA GLY A 58 1.50 8.76 0.08
C GLY A 58 2.14 7.36 0.17
N VAL A 59 2.44 6.92 1.39
CA VAL A 59 3.10 5.63 1.66
C VAL A 59 2.30 4.81 2.68
N ILE A 60 2.15 3.51 2.41
CA ILE A 60 1.62 2.54 3.38
C ILE A 60 2.79 1.84 4.05
N VAL A 61 2.90 1.97 5.37
CA VAL A 61 3.92 1.30 6.17
C VAL A 61 3.29 0.10 6.87
N MET A 62 3.91 -1.07 6.74
CA MET A 62 3.44 -2.31 7.35
C MET A 62 4.60 -3.12 7.91
N GLN A 63 4.32 -3.95 8.89
CA GLN A 63 5.26 -4.92 9.47
C GLN A 63 4.95 -6.30 8.91
N MET A 64 5.96 -7.01 8.41
CA MET A 64 5.78 -8.38 7.95
C MET A 64 5.57 -9.31 9.14
N SER A 65 4.44 -10.01 9.15
CA SER A 65 4.11 -11.00 10.19
C SER A 65 4.81 -12.35 9.97
N ASN A 66 5.21 -12.65 8.74
CA ASN A 66 5.95 -13.86 8.38
C ASN A 66 7.46 -13.61 8.37
N LYS A 67 8.23 -14.56 8.93
CA LYS A 67 9.70 -14.52 8.94
C LYS A 67 10.34 -15.01 7.63
N SER A 68 9.60 -14.95 6.51
CA SER A 68 10.20 -15.36 5.24
C SER A 68 11.36 -14.41 4.96
N GLU A 69 12.52 -14.97 4.62
CA GLU A 69 13.77 -14.22 4.61
C GLU A 69 13.70 -13.09 3.57
N HIS A 70 12.95 -13.29 2.48
CA HIS A 70 12.76 -12.33 1.39
C HIS A 70 11.39 -12.50 0.69
N PRO A 71 10.26 -11.98 1.21
CA PRO A 71 9.05 -11.87 0.42
C PRO A 71 9.24 -10.70 -0.55
N VAL A 72 9.80 -11.00 -1.72
CA VAL A 72 9.94 -10.00 -2.81
C VAL A 72 8.56 -9.59 -3.37
N GLU A 73 7.53 -10.39 -3.10
CA GLU A 73 6.19 -10.25 -3.66
C GLU A 73 5.15 -9.96 -2.57
N MET A 74 4.09 -9.20 -2.93
CA MET A 74 3.00 -8.89 -2.00
C MET A 74 2.06 -10.10 -1.81
N GLY A 75 1.87 -10.86 -2.89
CA GLY A 75 0.82 -11.87 -3.01
C GLY A 75 -0.23 -11.41 -4.00
N LEU A 76 -0.67 -12.32 -4.85
CA LEU A 76 -1.42 -12.05 -6.07
C LEU A 76 -2.76 -11.36 -5.78
N ASP A 77 -3.37 -11.66 -4.63
CA ASP A 77 -4.65 -11.06 -4.26
C ASP A 77 -4.53 -9.65 -3.70
N LEU A 78 -3.37 -9.26 -3.16
CA LEU A 78 -3.07 -7.87 -2.85
C LEU A 78 -2.78 -7.10 -4.15
N GLU A 79 -1.92 -7.64 -5.02
CA GLU A 79 -1.58 -7.04 -6.31
C GLU A 79 -2.80 -6.80 -7.18
N THR A 80 -3.67 -7.80 -7.30
CA THR A 80 -4.92 -7.69 -8.06
C THR A 80 -5.83 -6.64 -7.46
N SER A 81 -6.01 -6.63 -6.14
CA SER A 81 -6.88 -5.65 -5.48
C SER A 81 -6.37 -4.22 -5.60
N LEU A 82 -5.06 -4.01 -5.58
CA LEU A 82 -4.47 -2.68 -5.79
C LEU A 82 -4.61 -2.22 -7.24
N ARG A 83 -4.45 -3.13 -8.20
CA ARG A 83 -4.65 -2.83 -9.62
C ARG A 83 -6.11 -2.48 -9.93
N GLU A 84 -7.06 -3.17 -9.32
CA GLU A 84 -8.50 -2.87 -9.45
C GLU A 84 -8.88 -1.46 -8.98
N LEU A 85 -8.07 -0.83 -8.10
CA LEU A 85 -8.30 0.55 -7.67
C LEU A 85 -7.88 1.60 -8.71
N ILE A 86 -7.07 1.22 -9.70
CA ILE A 86 -6.54 2.14 -10.71
C ILE A 86 -7.43 2.01 -11.96
N PRO A 87 -8.22 3.04 -12.33
CA PRO A 87 -9.19 2.94 -13.42
C PRO A 87 -8.59 2.72 -14.82
N SER A 88 -7.29 2.99 -14.98
CA SER A 88 -6.54 2.87 -16.23
C SER A 88 -5.78 1.54 -16.37
N SER A 89 -6.14 0.53 -15.57
CA SER A 89 -5.45 -0.77 -15.49
C SER A 89 -5.89 -1.77 -16.54
#